data_AF-A0AA87ZYF1-F1
#
_entry.id   AF-A0AA87ZYF1-F1
#
_cell.length_a   1.000
_cell.length_b   1.000
_cell.length_c   1.000
_cell.angle_alpha   90.00
_cell.angle_beta   90.00
_cell.angle_gamma   90.00
#
_symmetry.space_group_name_H-M   'P 1'
#
loop_
_entity.id
_entity.type
_entity.pdbx_description
1 polymer ?
#
loop_
_entity_poly.entity_id
_entity_poly.type
_entity_poly.pdbx_seq_one_letter_code
_entity_poly.pdbx_strand_id
1 'polypeptide(L)'
;MAAAAATLSPADAEKISSLKSAVAGLNQISEDEKNGFINLVSRYLSGEAQHVEWSKIQTPTDEVVVPYDTLAPTSDNPEEVKELLDKLVVLKLNGGLGTTMGCTGPK
;
A
#
# COMPACT_ATOMS: atom_id res chain seq x y z
N MET A 1 -5.04 -22.77 -16.33
CA MET A 1 -3.59 -22.71 -16.54
C MET A 1 -3.01 -22.18 -15.22
N ALA A 2 -2.17 -22.94 -14.53
CA ALA A 2 -1.66 -22.55 -13.21
C ALA A 2 -0.73 -21.33 -13.34
N ALA A 3 -0.89 -20.33 -12.46
CA ALA A 3 0.09 -19.26 -12.34
C ALA A 3 1.47 -19.89 -12.08
N ALA A 4 2.47 -19.54 -12.89
CA ALA A 4 3.85 -19.94 -12.60
C ALA A 4 4.19 -19.37 -11.22
N ALA A 5 4.51 -20.24 -10.26
CA ALA A 5 4.94 -19.79 -8.94
C ALA A 5 6.17 -18.88 -9.11
N ALA A 6 6.14 -17.71 -8.50
CA ALA A 6 7.29 -16.81 -8.45
C ALA A 6 8.50 -17.58 -7.90
N THR A 7 9.46 -17.93 -8.76
CA THR A 7 10.65 -18.68 -8.38
C THR A 7 11.84 -17.75 -8.30
N LEU A 8 12.41 -17.64 -7.11
CA LEU A 8 13.63 -16.87 -6.90
C LEU A 8 14.81 -17.53 -7.62
N SER A 9 15.53 -16.77 -8.46
CA SER A 9 16.76 -17.29 -9.04
C SER A 9 17.85 -17.44 -7.95
N PRO A 10 18.82 -18.36 -8.10
CA PRO A 10 19.93 -18.48 -7.16
C PRO A 10 20.71 -17.16 -7.00
N ALA A 11 20.90 -16.41 -8.09
CA ALA A 11 21.57 -15.12 -8.06
C ALA A 11 20.78 -14.07 -7.26
N ASP A 12 19.45 -14.10 -7.32
CA ASP A 12 18.61 -13.18 -6.54
C ASP A 12 18.54 -13.57 -5.06
N ALA A 13 18.66 -14.87 -4.73
CA ALA A 13 18.79 -15.34 -3.36
C ALA A 13 20.05 -14.77 -2.68
N GLU A 14 21.18 -14.74 -3.42
CA GLU A 14 22.43 -14.14 -2.95
C GLU A 14 22.31 -12.62 -2.74
N LYS A 15 21.62 -11.92 -3.65
CA LYS A 15 21.33 -10.47 -3.49
C LYS A 15 20.49 -10.20 -2.24
N ILE A 16 19.47 -11.03 -1.96
CA ILE A 16 18.65 -10.88 -0.75
C ILE A 16 19.48 -11.15 0.51
N SER A 17 20.34 -12.18 0.52
CA SER A 17 21.23 -12.44 1.64
C SER A 17 22.16 -11.26 1.91
N SER A 18 22.77 -10.71 0.87
CA SER A 18 23.62 -9.52 0.94
C SER A 18 22.85 -8.30 1.47
N LEU A 19 21.62 -8.09 0.97
CA LEU A 19 20.76 -6.98 1.39
C LEU A 19 20.36 -7.10 2.86
N LYS A 20 20.00 -8.29 3.35
CA LYS A 20 19.69 -8.54 4.76
C LYS A 20 20.85 -8.13 5.67
N SER A 21 22.08 -8.52 5.31
CA SER A 21 23.27 -8.14 6.06
C SER A 21 23.52 -6.63 6.06
N ALA A 22 23.33 -5.96 4.93
CA ALA A 22 23.47 -4.50 4.84
C ALA A 22 22.42 -3.75 5.68
N VAL A 23 21.17 -4.19 5.61
CA VAL A 23 20.03 -3.59 6.33
C VAL A 23 20.13 -3.83 7.83
N ALA A 24 20.68 -4.97 8.27
CA ALA A 24 20.90 -5.25 9.69
C ALA A 24 21.79 -4.18 10.37
N GLY A 25 22.77 -3.63 9.64
CA GLY A 25 23.66 -2.57 10.12
C GLY A 25 23.04 -1.17 10.19
N LEU A 26 21.81 -0.97 9.71
CA LEU A 26 21.14 0.32 9.74
C LEU A 26 20.49 0.58 11.12
N ASN A 27 21.21 1.28 11.98
CA ASN A 27 20.76 1.59 13.35
C ASN A 27 19.72 2.72 13.43
N GLN A 28 19.41 3.39 12.30
CA GLN A 28 18.47 4.52 12.25
C GLN A 28 17.03 4.11 11.96
N ILE A 29 16.80 2.84 11.62
CA ILE A 29 15.48 2.31 11.29
C ILE A 29 15.14 1.15 12.24
N SER A 30 13.85 1.01 12.52
CA SER A 30 13.29 -0.05 13.35
C SER A 30 13.41 -1.42 12.67
N GLU A 31 13.34 -2.49 13.48
CA GLU A 31 13.30 -3.85 12.94
C GLU A 31 12.09 -4.09 12.03
N ASP A 32 10.96 -3.45 12.29
CA ASP A 32 9.76 -3.55 11.44
C ASP A 32 10.00 -2.92 10.05
N GLU A 33 10.66 -1.76 9.98
CA GLU A 33 11.04 -1.13 8.72
C GLU A 33 12.06 -1.98 7.95
N LYS A 34 13.05 -2.56 8.63
CA LYS A 34 14.02 -3.49 8.04
C LYS A 34 13.30 -4.70 7.43
N ASN A 35 12.42 -5.34 8.19
CA ASN A 35 11.67 -6.51 7.75
C ASN A 35 10.73 -6.17 6.60
N GLY A 36 10.00 -5.06 6.69
CA GLY A 36 9.12 -4.57 5.63
C GLY A 36 9.86 -4.32 4.32
N PHE A 37 11.02 -3.66 4.39
CA PHE A 37 11.87 -3.40 3.24
C PHE A 37 12.39 -4.69 2.59
N ILE A 38 12.94 -5.61 3.39
CA ILE A 38 13.42 -6.91 2.88
C ILE A 38 12.28 -7.70 2.23
N ASN A 39 11.09 -7.72 2.81
CA ASN A 39 9.92 -8.39 2.24
C ASN A 39 9.49 -7.77 0.90
N LEU A 40 9.56 -6.44 0.78
CA LEU A 40 9.25 -5.76 -0.46
C LEU A 40 10.26 -6.11 -1.57
N VAL A 41 11.57 -6.03 -1.27
CA VAL A 41 12.61 -6.34 -2.27
C VAL A 41 12.60 -7.83 -2.65
N SER A 42 12.31 -8.72 -1.70
CA SER A 42 12.16 -10.15 -1.99
C SER A 42 11.06 -10.41 -3.02
N ARG A 43 9.90 -9.76 -2.87
CA ARG A 43 8.79 -9.83 -3.85
C ARG A 43 9.14 -9.21 -5.19
N TYR A 44 9.89 -8.11 -5.20
CA TYR A 44 10.37 -7.49 -6.43
C TYR A 44 11.28 -8.43 -7.22
N LEU A 45 12.24 -9.09 -6.56
CA LEU A 45 13.17 -10.02 -7.20
C LEU A 45 12.55 -11.36 -7.58
N SER A 46 11.53 -11.82 -6.85
CA SER A 46 10.79 -13.03 -7.23
C SER A 46 9.95 -12.86 -8.50
N GLY A 47 9.76 -11.61 -8.95
CA GLY A 47 8.81 -11.26 -10.00
C GLY A 47 7.37 -11.19 -9.48
N GLU A 48 6.48 -10.61 -10.28
CA GLU A 48 5.06 -10.50 -9.95
C GLU A 48 4.42 -11.90 -9.91
N ALA A 49 4.02 -12.31 -8.71
CA ALA A 49 3.34 -13.60 -8.49
C ALA A 49 1.98 -13.68 -9.19
N GLN A 50 1.35 -12.53 -9.48
CA GLN A 50 0.07 -12.46 -10.13
C GLN A 50 0.08 -11.39 -11.22
N HIS A 51 0.11 -11.85 -12.47
CA HIS A 51 -0.13 -10.99 -13.61
C HIS A 51 -1.64 -10.82 -13.79
N VAL A 52 -2.07 -9.62 -14.15
CA VAL A 52 -3.48 -9.34 -14.43
C VAL A 52 -3.88 -10.06 -15.72
N GLU A 53 -4.82 -11.01 -15.61
CA GLU A 53 -5.46 -11.64 -16.77
C GLU A 53 -6.59 -10.73 -17.28
N TRP A 54 -6.36 -10.03 -18.38
CA TRP A 54 -7.30 -9.03 -18.92
C TRP A 54 -8.71 -9.58 -19.17
N SER A 55 -8.80 -10.84 -19.60
CA SER A 55 -10.08 -11.53 -19.87
C SER A 55 -10.95 -11.75 -18.61
N LYS A 56 -10.37 -11.67 -17.41
CA LYS A 56 -11.08 -11.83 -16.14
C LYS A 56 -11.58 -10.51 -15.56
N ILE A 57 -11.23 -9.37 -16.15
CA ILE A 57 -11.65 -8.05 -15.68
C ILE A 57 -13.12 -7.83 -16.03
N GLN A 58 -13.89 -7.35 -15.06
CA GLN A 58 -15.30 -6.99 -15.21
C GLN A 58 -15.55 -5.61 -14.63
N THR A 59 -16.51 -4.88 -15.18
CA THR A 59 -16.95 -3.60 -14.61
C THR A 59 -17.56 -3.85 -13.23
N PRO A 60 -17.13 -3.12 -12.18
CA PRO A 60 -17.77 -3.21 -10.87
C PRO A 60 -19.25 -2.86 -10.95
N THR A 61 -20.08 -3.51 -10.13
CA THR A 61 -21.50 -3.19 -10.04
C THR A 61 -21.73 -2.01 -9.10
N ASP A 62 -22.94 -1.43 -9.15
CA ASP A 62 -23.34 -0.32 -8.28
C ASP A 62 -23.41 -0.72 -6.79
N GLU A 63 -23.37 -2.02 -6.46
CA GLU A 63 -23.22 -2.49 -5.08
C GLU A 63 -21.77 -2.49 -4.60
N VAL A 64 -20.80 -2.62 -5.53
CA VAL A 64 -19.35 -2.62 -5.22
C VAL A 64 -18.80 -1.19 -5.24
N VAL A 65 -19.23 -0.39 -6.21
CA VAL A 65 -18.89 1.03 -6.34
C VAL A 65 -20.19 1.84 -6.28
N VAL A 66 -20.64 2.11 -5.05
CA VAL A 66 -21.93 2.74 -4.78
C VAL A 66 -21.96 4.20 -5.23
N PRO A 67 -22.93 4.62 -6.08
CA PRO A 67 -23.11 6.02 -6.44
C PRO A 67 -23.41 6.89 -5.21
N TYR A 68 -22.69 8.01 -5.05
CA TYR A 68 -22.82 8.88 -3.89
C TYR A 68 -24.25 9.36 -3.62
N ASP A 69 -24.98 9.71 -4.68
CA ASP A 69 -26.36 10.23 -4.59
C ASP A 69 -27.37 9.18 -4.08
N THR A 70 -26.97 7.90 -4.01
CA THR A 70 -27.80 6.81 -3.46
C THR A 70 -27.54 6.54 -1.99
N LEU A 71 -26.51 7.16 -1.39
CA LEU A 71 -26.21 7.02 0.02
C LEU A 71 -27.31 7.66 0.88
N ALA A 72 -27.64 7.01 2.00
CA ALA A 72 -28.56 7.59 2.96
C ALA A 72 -28.00 8.92 3.50
N PRO A 73 -28.84 9.96 3.65
CA PRO A 73 -28.40 11.21 4.23
C PRO A 73 -27.99 11.00 5.69
N THR A 74 -27.11 11.87 6.18
CA THR A 74 -26.75 11.90 7.59
C THR A 74 -27.98 12.21 8.45
N SER A 75 -28.04 11.66 9.65
CA SER A 75 -29.09 11.99 10.63
C SER A 75 -29.08 13.47 11.00
N ASP A 76 -30.27 14.05 11.18
CA ASP A 76 -30.44 15.41 11.72
C ASP A 76 -30.19 15.46 13.24
N ASN A 77 -30.07 14.30 13.90
CA ASN A 77 -29.79 14.20 15.34
C ASN A 77 -28.30 14.48 15.62
N PRO A 78 -27.97 15.57 16.33
CA PRO A 78 -26.58 15.91 16.62
C PRO A 78 -25.85 14.86 17.46
N GLU A 79 -26.56 14.10 18.30
CA GLU A 79 -25.96 13.05 19.14
C GLU A 79 -25.47 11.87 18.29
N GLU A 80 -26.25 11.44 17.31
CA GLU A 80 -25.88 10.38 16.38
C GLU A 80 -24.70 10.78 15.49
N VAL A 81 -24.67 12.04 15.02
CA VAL A 81 -23.54 12.57 14.26
C VAL A 81 -22.27 12.57 15.11
N LYS A 82 -22.38 12.97 16.38
CA LYS A 82 -21.24 12.96 17.30
C LYS A 82 -20.68 11.54 17.49
N GLU A 83 -21.54 10.54 17.70
CA GLU A 83 -21.09 9.15 17.87
C GLU A 83 -20.35 8.59 16.64
N LEU A 84 -20.71 9.04 15.44
CA LEU A 84 -19.98 8.71 14.21
C LEU A 84 -18.61 9.40 14.17
N LEU A 85 -18.55 10.69 14.53
CA LEU A 85 -17.32 11.47 14.54
C LEU A 85 -16.33 11.01 15.62
N ASP A 86 -16.81 10.55 16.77
CA ASP A 86 -15.96 10.02 17.85
C ASP A 86 -15.20 8.75 17.41
N LYS A 87 -15.65 8.08 16.34
CA LYS A 87 -15.00 6.91 15.73
C LYS A 87 -14.15 7.26 14.50
N LEU A 88 -14.21 8.50 14.02
CA LEU A 88 -13.54 8.96 12.81
C LEU A 88 -12.13 9.46 13.12
N VAL A 89 -11.16 9.04 12.31
CA VAL A 89 -9.80 9.59 12.29
C VAL A 89 -9.51 10.18 10.92
N VAL A 90 -8.99 11.41 10.89
CA VAL A 90 -8.58 12.06 9.65
C VAL A 90 -7.07 11.91 9.46
N LEU A 91 -6.67 11.08 8.50
CA LEU A 91 -5.27 10.93 8.08
C LEU A 91 -5.03 11.72 6.80
N LYS A 92 -4.01 12.58 6.79
CA LYS A 92 -3.55 13.32 5.62
C LYS A 92 -2.18 12.80 5.21
N LEU A 93 -2.05 12.34 3.97
CA LEU A 93 -0.77 11.91 3.41
C LEU A 93 0.08 13.15 3.11
N ASN A 94 1.16 13.35 3.89
CA ASN A 94 2.02 14.54 3.80
C ASN A 94 3.51 14.19 3.57
N GLY A 95 3.78 13.04 2.93
CA GLY A 95 5.16 12.61 2.64
C GLY A 95 5.76 13.22 1.37
N GLY A 96 4.94 13.90 0.55
CA GLY A 96 5.39 14.49 -0.71
C GLY A 96 6.03 15.87 -0.52
N LEU A 97 7.16 16.11 -1.20
CA LEU A 97 7.81 17.42 -1.23
C LEU A 97 7.28 18.30 -2.35
N GLY A 98 7.27 19.61 -2.14
CA GLY A 98 6.86 20.63 -3.10
C GLY A 98 7.91 20.96 -4.17
N THR A 99 8.85 20.05 -4.46
CA THR A 99 9.97 20.30 -5.39
C THR A 99 9.50 20.63 -6.81
N THR A 100 8.38 20.07 -7.26
CA THR A 100 7.74 20.43 -8.55
C THR A 100 7.27 21.88 -8.59
N MET A 101 7.02 22.50 -7.43
CA MET A 101 6.62 23.91 -7.29
C MET A 101 7.81 24.82 -6.96
N GLY A 102 9.05 24.32 -6.97
CA GLY A 102 10.24 25.07 -6.57
C GLY A 102 10.38 25.28 -5.06
N CYS A 103 9.56 24.61 -4.25
CA CYS A 103 9.63 24.67 -2.80
C CYS A 103 10.61 23.60 -2.25
N THR A 104 11.23 23.89 -1.12
CA THR A 104 12.20 22.99 -0.45
C THR A 104 11.57 22.11 0.64
N GLY A 105 10.31 22.33 0.99
CA GLY A 105 9.58 21.63 2.05
C GLY A 105 8.43 20.75 1.54
N PRO A 106 7.59 20.25 2.47
CA PRO A 106 6.34 19.55 2.15
C PRO A 106 5.43 20.37 1.22
N LYS A 107 4.60 19.68 0.44
CA LYS A 107 3.65 20.29 -0.50
C LYS A 107 2.48 20.99 0.19
#